data_AF-A0AAU9LGE4-F1
#
_entry.id   AF-A0AAU9LGE4-F1
#
_cell.length_a   1.000
_cell.length_b   1.000
_cell.length_c   1.000
_cell.angle_alpha   90.00
_cell.angle_beta   90.00
_cell.angle_gamma   90.00
#
_symmetry.space_group_name_H-M   'P 1'
#
loop_
_entity.id
_entity.type
_entity.pdbx_description
1 polymer ?
#
loop_
_entity_poly.entity_id
_entity_poly.type
_entity_poly.pdbx_seq_one_letter_code
_entity_poly.pdbx_strand_id
1 'polypeptide(L)'
;MSNEKMVRELGIKDIFSTLSQAGLERVASQYGLCPSDRVLLPSPTRHIKDPPLDKVGIYVKTMEAGLRFPISKFIEDLLSHYFIHISQLKPNVMFKIVAFELLCKAKNG
;
A
#
# COMPACT_ATOMS: atom_id res chain seq x y z
N MET A 1 24.69 11.37 -8.15
CA MET A 1 24.56 11.47 -6.69
C MET A 1 23.94 10.16 -6.20
N SER A 2 24.59 9.42 -5.29
CA SER A 2 24.09 8.10 -4.87
C SER A 2 22.76 8.24 -4.14
N ASN A 3 21.80 7.36 -4.45
CA ASN A 3 20.45 7.34 -3.86
C ASN A 3 20.50 7.31 -2.32
N GLU A 4 21.51 6.67 -1.75
CA GLU A 4 21.68 6.57 -0.30
C GLU A 4 22.04 7.90 0.37
N LYS A 5 22.77 8.78 -0.33
CA LYS A 5 23.20 10.08 0.19
C LYS A 5 22.00 11.04 0.26
N MET A 6 21.17 11.03 -0.77
CA MET A 6 19.92 11.79 -0.84
C MET A 6 18.91 11.36 0.23
N VAL A 7 18.77 10.06 0.47
CA VAL A 7 17.88 9.52 1.52
C VAL A 7 18.32 9.90 2.93
N ARG A 8 19.64 10.00 3.18
CA ARG A 8 20.17 10.48 4.47
C ARG A 8 19.97 11.99 4.65
N GLU A 9 20.26 12.80 3.64
CA GLU A 9 20.15 14.27 3.71
C GLU A 9 18.72 14.75 3.89
N LEU A 10 17.73 14.03 3.33
CA LEU A 10 16.31 14.35 3.47
C LEU A 10 15.67 13.83 4.77
N GLY A 11 16.43 13.16 5.66
CA GLY A 11 15.90 12.62 6.92
C GLY A 11 14.84 11.53 6.75
N ILE A 12 14.76 10.89 5.57
CA ILE A 12 13.69 9.95 5.18
C ILE A 12 13.78 8.62 5.95
N LYS A 13 14.83 8.41 6.75
CA LYS A 13 15.09 7.12 7.41
C LYS A 13 14.21 6.83 8.61
N ASP A 14 13.64 7.84 9.27
CA ASP A 14 12.99 7.68 10.58
C ASP A 14 11.63 8.39 10.65
N ILE A 15 10.68 7.93 9.82
CA ILE A 15 9.30 8.43 9.87
C ILE A 15 8.50 7.58 10.85
N PHE A 16 8.21 8.14 12.02
CA PHE A 16 7.37 7.51 13.03
C PHE A 16 5.90 7.90 12.86
N SER A 17 5.00 7.03 13.30
CA SER A 17 3.57 7.34 13.30
C SER A 17 3.27 8.43 14.32
N THR A 18 2.57 9.48 13.88
CA THR A 18 1.97 10.49 14.75
C THR A 18 0.45 10.28 14.92
N LEU A 19 -0.08 9.15 14.42
CA LEU A 19 -1.51 8.85 14.44
C LEU A 19 -1.95 8.50 15.87
N SER A 20 -2.98 9.18 16.35
CA SER A 20 -3.62 8.87 17.64
C SER A 20 -4.57 7.68 17.53
N GLN A 21 -5.01 7.12 18.66
CA GLN A 21 -5.98 6.02 18.68
C GLN A 21 -7.31 6.42 18.02
N ALA A 22 -7.84 7.61 18.33
CA ALA A 22 -9.03 8.15 17.65
C ALA A 22 -8.80 8.36 16.14
N GLY A 23 -7.57 8.72 15.75
CA GLY A 23 -7.17 8.79 14.34
C GLY A 23 -7.20 7.44 13.65
N LEU A 24 -6.71 6.38 14.32
CA LEU A 24 -6.76 5.01 13.82
C LEU A 24 -8.20 4.54 13.62
N GLU A 25 -9.08 4.76 14.58
CA GLU A 25 -10.50 4.38 14.50
C GLU A 25 -11.20 5.09 13.34
N ARG A 26 -10.91 6.38 13.14
CA ARG A 26 -11.42 7.15 12.00
C ARG A 26 -10.95 6.57 10.66
N VAL A 27 -9.65 6.26 10.55
CA VAL A 27 -9.08 5.65 9.33
C VAL A 27 -9.70 4.27 9.10
N ALA A 28 -9.77 3.43 10.13
CA ALA A 28 -10.36 2.10 10.03
C ALA A 28 -11.81 2.16 9.53
N SER A 29 -12.64 3.04 10.11
CA SER A 29 -14.01 3.28 9.66
C SER A 29 -14.07 3.80 8.22
N GLN A 30 -13.26 4.79 7.87
CA GLN A 30 -13.21 5.38 6.52
C GLN A 30 -12.87 4.37 5.42
N TYR A 31 -12.04 3.38 5.73
CA TYR A 31 -11.59 2.38 4.77
C TYR A 31 -12.23 1.00 4.98
N GLY A 32 -13.26 0.90 5.82
CA GLY A 32 -14.02 -0.33 6.02
C GLY A 32 -13.23 -1.46 6.69
N LEU A 33 -12.22 -1.14 7.51
CA LEU A 33 -11.49 -2.12 8.30
C LEU A 33 -12.32 -2.52 9.52
N CYS A 34 -12.49 -3.83 9.70
CA CYS A 34 -13.28 -4.41 10.77
C CYS A 34 -12.42 -4.62 12.02
N PRO A 35 -13.03 -4.68 13.23
CA PRO A 35 -12.31 -5.03 14.46
C PRO A 35 -11.57 -6.38 14.37
N SER A 36 -12.09 -7.32 13.56
CA SER A 36 -11.48 -8.61 13.28
C SER A 36 -10.12 -8.52 12.56
N ASP A 37 -9.86 -7.41 11.86
CA ASP A 37 -8.60 -7.19 11.13
C ASP A 37 -7.43 -6.87 12.06
N ARG A 38 -7.71 -6.63 13.35
CA ARG A 38 -6.72 -6.41 14.41
C ARG A 38 -5.69 -5.35 14.02
N VAL A 39 -6.18 -4.23 13.48
CA VAL A 39 -5.35 -3.09 13.08
C VAL A 39 -4.75 -2.45 14.34
N LEU A 40 -3.48 -2.08 14.29
CA LEU A 40 -2.75 -1.53 15.43
C LEU A 40 -1.87 -0.36 15.02
N LEU A 41 -1.69 0.58 15.94
CA LEU A 41 -0.67 1.62 15.82
C LEU A 41 0.72 0.98 15.97
N PRO A 42 1.70 1.34 15.13
CA PRO A 42 3.07 0.92 15.36
C PRO A 42 3.60 1.55 16.66
N SER A 43 4.47 0.82 17.38
CA SER A 43 5.18 1.37 18.54
C SER A 43 5.97 2.63 18.13
N PRO A 44 6.12 3.63 19.01
CA PRO A 44 6.90 4.84 18.74
C PRO A 44 8.35 4.58 18.32
N THR A 45 8.89 3.41 18.64
CA THR A 45 10.27 3.02 18.32
C THR A 45 10.37 2.01 17.19
N ARG A 46 9.23 1.53 16.64
CA ARG A 46 9.23 0.47 15.63
C ARG A 46 9.10 1.06 14.24
N HIS A 47 10.05 0.71 13.37
CA HIS A 47 10.05 1.14 11.99
C HIS A 47 9.09 0.29 11.15
N ILE A 48 8.47 0.86 10.11
CA ILE A 48 7.55 0.15 9.22
C ILE A 48 8.20 -1.04 8.47
N LYS A 49 9.54 -1.02 8.39
CA LYS A 49 10.35 -2.08 7.78
C LYS A 49 10.42 -3.34 8.66
N ASP A 50 10.13 -3.18 9.94
CA ASP A 50 10.20 -4.23 10.95
C ASP A 50 8.83 -4.39 11.63
N PRO A 51 7.76 -4.75 10.89
CA PRO A 51 6.43 -4.92 11.47
C PRO A 51 6.40 -6.10 12.46
N PRO A 52 5.41 -6.16 13.38
CA PRO A 52 5.16 -7.38 14.15
C PRO A 52 5.03 -8.62 13.27
N LEU A 53 5.47 -9.76 13.79
CA LEU A 53 5.22 -11.07 13.20
C LEU A 53 3.71 -11.22 13.04
N ASP A 54 3.24 -11.54 11.82
CA ASP A 54 1.82 -11.60 11.39
C ASP A 54 1.17 -10.30 10.89
N LYS A 55 1.91 -9.18 10.85
CA LYS A 55 1.40 -7.88 10.39
C LYS A 55 2.11 -7.35 9.15
N VAL A 56 1.40 -6.49 8.42
CA VAL A 56 1.95 -5.63 7.37
C VAL A 56 1.82 -4.17 7.80
N GLY A 57 2.83 -3.36 7.51
CA GLY A 57 2.81 -1.92 7.76
C GLY A 57 2.31 -1.15 6.55
N ILE A 58 1.40 -0.20 6.76
CA ILE A 58 0.88 0.69 5.71
C ILE A 58 0.96 2.14 6.20
N TYR A 59 1.39 3.06 5.36
CA TYR A 59 1.30 4.49 5.64
C TYR A 59 -0.13 4.98 5.41
N VAL A 60 -0.75 5.65 6.39
CA VAL A 60 -2.09 6.24 6.22
C VAL A 60 -2.15 7.19 5.03
N LYS A 61 -1.09 7.99 4.82
CA LYS A 61 -0.98 8.88 3.64
C LYS A 61 -1.09 8.14 2.30
N THR A 62 -0.67 6.87 2.22
CA THR A 62 -0.85 6.05 1.01
C THR A 62 -2.33 5.77 0.78
N MET A 63 -3.10 5.49 1.84
CA MET A 63 -4.54 5.29 1.75
C MET A 63 -5.27 6.60 1.41
N GLU A 64 -4.85 7.72 2.02
CA GLU A 64 -5.40 9.07 1.80
C GLU A 64 -5.15 9.56 0.37
N ALA A 65 -3.95 9.31 -0.17
CA ALA A 65 -3.59 9.62 -1.55
C ALA A 65 -4.39 8.81 -2.58
N GLY A 66 -5.30 7.93 -2.14
CA GLY A 66 -6.12 7.13 -3.04
C GLY A 66 -5.30 6.13 -3.83
N LEU A 67 -4.13 5.71 -3.33
CA LEU A 67 -3.41 4.53 -3.81
C LEU A 67 -4.18 3.26 -3.39
N ARG A 68 -5.45 3.20 -3.79
CA ARG A 68 -6.28 2.01 -3.77
C ARG A 68 -5.81 1.19 -4.95
N PHE A 69 -5.51 -0.09 -4.74
CA PHE A 69 -5.31 -1.00 -5.84
C PHE A 69 -6.65 -1.16 -6.56
N PRO A 70 -6.83 -0.64 -7.78
CA PRO A 70 -8.04 -0.98 -8.52
C PRO A 70 -7.97 -2.48 -8.78
N ILE A 71 -8.98 -3.21 -8.32
CA ILE A 71 -9.19 -4.61 -8.72
C ILE A 71 -10.23 -4.54 -9.84
N SER A 72 -9.77 -4.27 -11.06
CA SER A 72 -10.64 -4.34 -12.23
C SER A 72 -10.81 -5.80 -12.66
N LYS A 73 -11.86 -6.09 -13.42
CA LYS A 73 -12.04 -7.44 -14.01
C LYS A 73 -10.83 -7.87 -14.84
N PHE A 74 -10.20 -6.91 -15.52
CA PHE A 74 -8.95 -7.12 -16.25
C PHE A 74 -7.81 -7.60 -15.34
N ILE A 75 -7.66 -6.99 -14.15
CA ILE A 75 -6.62 -7.38 -13.18
C ILE A 75 -6.90 -8.77 -12.60
N GLU A 76 -8.16 -9.09 -12.29
CA GLU A 76 -8.56 -10.44 -11.88
C GLU A 76 -8.22 -11.48 -12.95
N ASP A 77 -8.58 -11.19 -14.21
CA ASP A 77 -8.35 -12.10 -15.33
C ASP A 77 -6.85 -12.26 -15.62
N LEU A 78 -6.06 -11.18 -15.48
CA LEU A 78 -4.61 -11.21 -15.59
C LEU A 78 -3.99 -12.08 -14.48
N LEU A 79 -4.37 -11.86 -13.23
CA LEU A 79 -3.88 -12.64 -12.08
C LEU A 79 -4.24 -14.13 -12.24
N SER A 80 -5.46 -14.40 -12.66
CA SER A 80 -5.95 -15.76 -12.95
C SER A 80 -5.16 -16.41 -14.09
N HIS A 81 -4.95 -15.70 -15.20
CA HIS A 81 -4.22 -16.18 -16.37
C HIS A 81 -2.78 -16.59 -16.03
N TYR A 82 -2.10 -15.82 -15.17
CA TYR A 82 -0.74 -16.14 -14.73
C TYR A 82 -0.68 -17.01 -13.48
N PHE A 83 -1.82 -17.39 -12.89
CA PHE A 83 -1.91 -18.12 -11.62
C PHE A 83 -1.15 -17.45 -10.46
N ILE A 84 -1.20 -16.11 -10.41
CA ILE A 84 -0.52 -15.29 -9.41
C ILE A 84 -1.55 -14.75 -8.41
N HIS A 85 -1.27 -14.88 -7.12
CA HIS A 85 -2.08 -14.21 -6.11
C HIS A 85 -1.68 -12.73 -5.99
N ILE A 86 -2.63 -11.82 -5.76
CA ILE A 86 -2.34 -10.38 -5.72
C ILE A 86 -1.27 -9.99 -4.70
N SER A 87 -1.16 -10.72 -3.58
CA SER A 87 -0.12 -10.49 -2.57
C SER A 87 1.31 -10.77 -3.05
N GLN A 88 1.47 -11.47 -4.18
CA GLN A 88 2.77 -11.74 -4.81
C GLN A 88 3.21 -10.59 -5.72
N LEU A 89 2.31 -9.65 -6.02
CA LEU A 89 2.67 -8.45 -6.78
C LEU A 89 3.37 -7.45 -5.88
N LYS A 90 4.50 -6.92 -6.37
CA LYS A 90 5.10 -5.72 -5.76
C LYS A 90 4.14 -4.55 -5.98
N PRO A 91 3.94 -3.65 -5.00
CA PRO A 91 3.08 -2.47 -5.17
C PRO A 91 3.40 -1.66 -6.44
N ASN A 92 4.69 -1.55 -6.78
CA ASN A 92 5.17 -0.84 -7.98
C ASN A 92 4.82 -1.53 -9.31
N VAL A 93 4.35 -2.78 -9.32
CA VAL A 93 3.92 -3.45 -10.55
C VAL A 93 2.48 -3.07 -10.91
N MET A 94 1.66 -2.71 -9.92
CA MET A 94 0.24 -2.44 -10.13
C MET A 94 0.00 -1.24 -11.05
N PHE A 95 0.81 -0.17 -10.96
CA PHE A 95 0.66 0.95 -11.90
C PHE A 95 0.90 0.52 -13.37
N LYS A 96 1.82 -0.44 -13.59
CA LYS A 96 2.11 -0.96 -14.95
C LYS A 96 0.93 -1.76 -15.48
N ILE A 97 0.32 -2.58 -14.62
CA ILE A 97 -0.87 -3.35 -14.99
C ILE A 97 -2.05 -2.44 -15.32
N VAL A 98 -2.28 -1.40 -14.49
CA VAL A 98 -3.34 -0.40 -14.74
C VAL A 98 -3.08 0.38 -16.03
N ALA A 99 -1.84 0.80 -16.28
CA ALA A 99 -1.47 1.46 -17.53
C ALA A 99 -1.71 0.55 -18.74
N PHE A 100 -1.39 -0.74 -18.62
CA PHE A 100 -1.63 -1.74 -19.67
C PHE A 100 -3.12 -1.93 -19.94
N GLU A 101 -3.96 -2.04 -18.90
CA GLU A 101 -5.41 -2.10 -19.04
C GLU A 101 -5.96 -0.88 -19.82
N LEU A 102 -5.49 0.32 -19.47
CA LEU A 102 -5.90 1.56 -20.14
C LEU A 102 -5.52 1.55 -21.63
N LEU A 103 -4.32 1.08 -21.97
CA LEU A 103 -3.89 0.94 -23.36
C LEU A 103 -4.74 -0.07 -24.13
N CYS A 104 -5.09 -1.21 -23.52
CA CYS A 104 -6.00 -2.19 -24.13
C CYS A 104 -7.38 -1.58 -24.40
N LYS A 105 -7.92 -0.79 -23.46
CA LYS A 105 -9.21 -0.09 -23.65
C LYS A 105 -9.13 0.96 -24.74
N ALA A 106 -8.07 1.76 -24.77
CA ALA A 106 -7.87 2.79 -25.80
C ALA A 106 -7.67 2.21 -27.20
N LYS A 107 -7.15 0.98 -27.32
CA LYS A 107 -7.03 0.27 -28.60
C LYS A 107 -8.35 -0.36 -29.07
N ASN A 108 -9.23 -0.70 -28.13
CA ASN A 108 -10.51 -1.38 -28.40
C ASN A 108 -11.71 -0.41 -28.45
N GLY A 109 -11.49 0.89 -28.32
CA GLY A 109 -12.46 1.95 -28.57
C GLY A 109 -12.15 2.71 -29.84
#